data_AF-A0A841I2T9-F1
#
_entry.id   AF-A0A841I2T9-F1
#
_cell.length_a   1.000
_cell.length_b   1.000
_cell.length_c   1.000
_cell.angle_alpha   90.00
_cell.angle_beta   90.00
_cell.angle_gamma   90.00
#
_symmetry.space_group_name_H-M   'P 1'
#
loop_
_entity.id
_entity.type
_entity.pdbx_description
1 polymer ?
#
loop_
_entity_poly.entity_id
_entity_poly.type
_entity_poly.pdbx_seq_one_letter_code
_entity_poly.pdbx_strand_id
1 'polypeptide(L)'
;MTMTLIASGPRVSQALQAALQAARELRDAKAELRRGNVIRGVQRHENAKHAMYQAARALSAGEISAALEAFWSTSRDFLAAYDRYRRSGTDSRAALALAQAERSLIGELDRLEGGPLLA
;
A
#
# COMPACT_ATOMS: atom_id res chain seq x y z
N MET A 1 5.87 -34.81 0.03
CA MET A 1 4.63 -34.06 -0.29
C MET A 1 5.00 -32.62 -0.50
N THR A 2 5.15 -32.21 -1.75
CA THR A 2 5.45 -30.85 -2.17
C THR A 2 4.19 -30.00 -2.04
N MET A 3 4.14 -29.12 -1.03
CA MET A 3 3.12 -28.07 -0.94
C MET A 3 3.30 -27.17 -2.16
N THR A 4 2.43 -27.35 -3.15
CA THR A 4 2.35 -26.48 -4.31
C THR A 4 1.76 -25.18 -3.81
N LEU A 5 2.59 -24.15 -3.67
CA LEU A 5 2.12 -22.78 -3.55
C LEU A 5 1.16 -22.55 -4.70
N ILE A 6 -0.11 -22.29 -4.38
CA ILE A 6 -1.06 -21.74 -5.34
C ILE A 6 -0.47 -20.38 -5.70
N ALA A 7 0.28 -20.35 -6.79
CA ALA A 7 0.78 -19.15 -7.41
C ALA A 7 -0.47 -18.38 -7.85
N SER A 8 -0.94 -17.49 -6.99
CA SER A 8 -1.83 -16.40 -7.35
C SER A 8 -1.27 -15.81 -8.65
N GLY A 9 -2.04 -15.86 -9.73
CA GLY A 9 -1.54 -15.70 -11.10
C GLY A 9 -0.68 -14.44 -11.32
N PRO A 10 0.01 -14.32 -12.47
CA PRO A 10 1.03 -13.29 -12.74
C PRO A 10 0.59 -11.85 -12.41
N ARG A 11 -0.71 -11.55 -12.48
CA ARG A 11 -1.30 -10.27 -12.09
C ARG A 11 -1.24 -9.97 -10.59
N VAL A 12 -1.46 -10.97 -9.72
CA VAL A 12 -1.38 -10.79 -8.26
C VAL A 12 0.06 -10.59 -7.83
N SER A 13 0.99 -11.36 -8.42
CA SER A 13 2.43 -11.18 -8.20
C SER A 13 2.92 -9.78 -8.61
N GLN A 14 2.50 -9.31 -9.80
CA GLN A 14 2.84 -7.96 -10.28
C GLN A 14 2.24 -6.85 -9.42
N ALA A 15 0.99 -7.01 -8.99
CA ALA A 15 0.33 -6.02 -8.14
C ALA A 15 0.95 -5.98 -6.72
N LEU A 16 1.38 -7.12 -6.18
CA LEU A 16 2.13 -7.16 -4.92
C LEU A 16 3.49 -6.46 -5.05
N GLN A 17 4.24 -6.72 -6.12
CA GLN A 17 5.49 -6.01 -6.41
C GLN A 17 5.26 -4.49 -6.54
N ALA A 18 4.18 -4.08 -7.22
CA ALA A 18 3.82 -2.67 -7.32
C ALA A 18 3.47 -2.05 -5.96
N ALA A 19 2.76 -2.78 -5.08
CA ALA A 19 2.48 -2.33 -3.72
C ALA A 19 3.77 -2.16 -2.90
N LEU A 20 4.68 -3.14 -2.97
CA LEU A 20 5.98 -3.08 -2.28
C LEU A 20 6.82 -1.89 -2.75
N GLN A 21 6.91 -1.66 -4.07
CA GLN A 21 7.61 -0.50 -4.62
C GLN A 21 6.95 0.81 -4.17
N ALA A 22 5.63 0.90 -4.22
CA ALA A 22 4.90 2.09 -3.77
C ALA A 22 5.14 2.37 -2.27
N ALA A 23 5.21 1.35 -1.42
CA ALA A 23 5.56 1.53 0.00
C ALA A 23 6.98 2.06 0.20
N ARG A 24 7.95 1.63 -0.60
CA ARG A 24 9.32 2.18 -0.58
C ARG A 24 9.32 3.64 -0.98
N GLU A 25 8.61 4.00 -2.05
CA GLU A 25 8.46 5.39 -2.47
C GLU A 25 7.77 6.28 -1.41
N LEU A 26 6.79 5.75 -0.68
CA LEU A 26 6.16 6.46 0.45
C LEU A 26 7.16 6.71 1.59
N ARG A 27 8.03 5.73 1.91
CA ARG A 27 9.09 5.88 2.91
C ARG A 27 10.10 6.96 2.48
N ASP A 28 10.56 6.89 1.25
CA ASP A 28 11.51 7.86 0.68
C ASP A 28 10.91 9.27 0.64
N ALA A 29 9.66 9.40 0.21
CA ALA A 29 8.96 10.68 0.17
C ALA A 29 8.87 11.31 1.57
N LYS A 30 8.56 10.52 2.61
CA LYS A 30 8.57 10.99 4.01
C LYS A 30 9.97 11.41 4.46
N ALA A 31 11.01 10.71 4.04
CA ALA A 31 12.39 11.09 4.36
C ALA A 31 12.77 12.44 3.71
N GLU A 32 12.38 12.67 2.46
CA GLU A 32 12.57 13.94 1.75
C GLU A 32 11.81 15.10 2.43
N LEU A 33 10.55 14.86 2.84
CA LEU A 33 9.77 15.85 3.60
C LEU A 33 10.46 16.23 4.92
N ARG A 34 11.00 15.25 5.66
CA ARG A 34 11.74 15.50 6.91
C ARG A 34 13.03 16.28 6.70
N ARG A 35 13.65 16.16 5.52
CA ARG A 35 14.86 16.91 5.13
C ARG A 35 14.55 18.33 4.62
N GLY A 36 13.28 18.74 4.58
CA GLY A 36 12.87 20.06 4.11
C GLY A 36 12.62 20.16 2.60
N ASN A 37 12.73 19.06 1.85
CA ASN A 37 12.48 19.04 0.41
C ASN A 37 10.97 18.93 0.10
N VAL A 38 10.20 19.95 0.50
CA VAL A 38 8.73 19.89 0.53
C VAL A 38 8.11 19.61 -0.85
N ILE A 39 8.51 20.33 -1.89
CA ILE A 39 7.92 20.17 -3.24
C ILE A 39 8.14 18.75 -3.77
N ARG A 40 9.39 18.29 -3.75
CA ARG A 40 9.77 16.93 -4.22
C ARG A 40 9.14 15.85 -3.35
N GLY A 41 9.15 16.05 -2.03
CA GLY A 41 8.57 15.14 -1.05
C GLY A 41 7.08 14.96 -1.25
N VAL A 42 6.31 16.04 -1.37
CA VAL A 42 4.85 15.98 -1.63
C VAL A 42 4.57 15.31 -2.96
N GLN A 43 5.29 15.66 -4.03
CA GLN A 43 5.04 15.08 -5.35
C GLN A 43 5.32 13.58 -5.39
N ARG A 44 6.45 13.12 -4.81
CA ARG A 44 6.72 11.68 -4.66
C ARG A 44 5.68 11.01 -3.78
N HIS A 45 5.24 11.67 -2.71
CA HIS A 45 4.25 11.13 -1.80
C HIS A 45 2.89 10.90 -2.48
N GLU A 46 2.41 11.86 -3.28
CA GLU A 46 1.15 11.71 -4.04
C GLU A 46 1.26 10.62 -5.10
N ASN A 47 2.36 10.59 -5.87
CA ASN A 47 2.59 9.56 -6.87
C ASN A 47 2.60 8.15 -6.25
N ALA A 48 3.29 8.01 -5.12
CA ALA A 48 3.37 6.74 -4.41
C ALA A 48 2.02 6.29 -3.83
N LYS A 49 1.22 7.22 -3.29
CA LYS A 49 -0.17 6.93 -2.85
C LYS A 49 -1.03 6.46 -4.02
N HIS A 50 -0.90 7.09 -5.18
CA HIS A 50 -1.64 6.70 -6.37
C HIS A 50 -1.24 5.30 -6.87
N ALA A 51 0.06 5.00 -6.92
CA ALA A 51 0.55 3.66 -7.28
C ALA A 51 0.07 2.60 -6.28
N MET A 52 0.11 2.90 -4.98
CA MET A 52 -0.41 2.02 -3.93
C MET A 52 -1.91 1.75 -4.11
N TYR A 53 -2.70 2.78 -4.44
CA TYR A 53 -4.13 2.64 -4.72
C TYR A 53 -4.39 1.68 -5.88
N GLN A 54 -3.67 1.83 -7.00
CA GLN A 54 -3.82 0.95 -8.16
C GLN A 54 -3.46 -0.51 -7.80
N ALA A 55 -2.37 -0.70 -7.06
CA ALA A 55 -1.93 -2.02 -6.61
C ALA A 55 -2.96 -2.65 -5.66
N ALA A 56 -3.39 -1.94 -4.62
CA ALA A 56 -4.41 -2.39 -3.68
C ALA A 56 -5.73 -2.76 -4.37
N ARG A 57 -6.15 -1.98 -5.38
CA ARG A 57 -7.36 -2.28 -6.17
C ARG A 57 -7.20 -3.58 -6.97
N ALA A 58 -6.08 -3.76 -7.66
CA ALA A 58 -5.81 -4.99 -8.42
C ALA A 58 -5.77 -6.23 -7.51
N LEU A 59 -5.25 -6.04 -6.30
CA LEU A 59 -5.13 -7.10 -5.31
C LEU A 59 -6.46 -7.45 -4.63
N SER A 60 -7.32 -6.46 -4.37
CA SER A 60 -8.66 -6.68 -3.81
C SER A 60 -9.61 -7.48 -4.74
N ALA A 61 -9.23 -7.66 -6.01
CA ALA A 61 -9.99 -8.40 -7.01
C ALA A 61 -9.57 -9.88 -7.15
N GLY A 62 -8.59 -10.36 -6.38
CA GLY A 62 -8.06 -11.73 -6.42
C GLY A 62 -8.48 -12.62 -5.24
N GLU A 63 -8.33 -13.95 -5.40
CA GLU A 63 -8.56 -14.92 -4.33
C GLU A 63 -7.53 -14.78 -3.19
N ILE A 64 -8.02 -14.90 -1.94
CA ILE A 64 -7.31 -14.49 -0.73
C ILE A 64 -6.75 -15.72 -0.02
N SER A 65 -5.42 -15.79 0.10
CA SER A 65 -4.77 -16.65 1.09
C SER A 65 -4.97 -16.06 2.48
N ALA A 66 -5.18 -16.91 3.49
CA ALA A 66 -5.31 -16.48 4.90
C ALA A 66 -4.09 -15.66 5.38
N ALA A 67 -2.91 -15.89 4.81
CA ALA A 67 -1.71 -15.12 5.14
C ALA A 67 -1.74 -13.67 4.60
N LEU A 68 -2.58 -13.39 3.60
CA LEU A 68 -2.75 -12.06 2.99
C LEU A 68 -4.04 -11.37 3.48
N GLU A 69 -4.83 -12.00 4.34
CA GLU A 69 -6.12 -11.49 4.77
C GLU A 69 -6.00 -10.15 5.52
N ALA A 70 -5.00 -10.03 6.42
CA ALA A 70 -4.69 -8.78 7.13
C ALA A 70 -4.23 -7.67 6.17
N PHE A 71 -3.41 -8.03 5.17
CA PHE A 71 -2.97 -7.11 4.13
C PHE A 71 -4.11 -6.66 3.22
N TRP A 72 -5.08 -7.54 2.90
CA TRP A 72 -6.30 -7.16 2.18
C TRP A 72 -7.26 -6.32 2.98
N SER A 73 -7.39 -6.56 4.28
CA SER A 73 -8.17 -5.69 5.14
C SER A 73 -7.61 -4.27 5.13
N THR A 74 -6.31 -4.13 5.41
CA THR A 74 -5.66 -2.80 5.42
C THR A 74 -5.61 -2.15 4.04
N SER A 75 -5.51 -2.92 2.96
CA SER A 75 -5.62 -2.41 1.59
C SER A 75 -7.01 -1.83 1.31
N ARG A 76 -8.09 -2.50 1.72
CA ARG A 76 -9.46 -1.97 1.57
C ARG A 76 -9.67 -0.70 2.40
N ASP A 77 -9.15 -0.67 3.63
CA ASP A 77 -9.23 0.52 4.49
C ASP A 77 -8.49 1.71 3.85
N PHE A 78 -7.31 1.47 3.27
CA PHE A 78 -6.58 2.48 2.52
C PHE A 78 -7.34 2.97 1.29
N LEU A 79 -7.92 2.07 0.48
CA LEU A 79 -8.73 2.45 -0.68
C LEU A 79 -9.90 3.36 -0.27
N ALA A 80 -10.63 3.00 0.77
CA ALA A 80 -11.76 3.78 1.28
C ALA A 80 -11.32 5.16 1.81
N ALA A 81 -10.22 5.22 2.55
CA ALA A 81 -9.67 6.47 3.06
C ALA A 81 -9.15 7.38 1.92
N TYR A 82 -8.52 6.79 0.90
CA TYR A 82 -8.03 7.52 -0.27
C TYR A 82 -9.17 8.10 -1.09
N ASP A 83 -10.22 7.32 -1.38
CA ASP A 83 -11.41 7.80 -2.08
C ASP A 83 -12.09 8.95 -1.33
N ARG A 84 -12.17 8.86 0.00
CA ARG A 84 -12.72 9.92 0.85
C ARG A 84 -11.88 11.19 0.78
N TYR A 85 -10.56 11.08 0.96
CA TYR A 85 -9.63 12.21 0.87
C TYR A 85 -9.71 12.90 -0.50
N ARG A 86 -9.74 12.11 -1.58
CA ARG A 86 -9.80 12.61 -2.95
C ARG A 86 -11.08 13.39 -3.23
N ARG A 87 -12.20 13.00 -2.61
CA ARG A 87 -13.49 13.72 -2.72
C ARG A 87 -13.54 14.96 -1.82
N SER A 88 -12.86 14.93 -0.68
CA SER A 88 -12.92 16.03 0.30
C SER A 88 -12.00 17.21 0.00
N GLY A 89 -10.91 17.00 -0.74
CA GLY A 89 -9.99 18.04 -1.22
C GLY A 89 -9.11 18.70 -0.15
N THR A 90 -9.68 19.13 0.98
CA THR A 90 -9.01 19.88 2.06
C THR A 90 -9.45 19.48 3.48
N ASP A 91 -10.23 18.42 3.65
CA ASP A 91 -10.66 17.95 4.98
C ASP A 91 -9.49 17.31 5.74
N SER A 92 -9.01 17.99 6.78
CA SER A 92 -7.95 17.53 7.67
C SER A 92 -8.26 16.19 8.34
N ARG A 93 -9.54 15.86 8.60
CA ARG A 93 -9.95 14.56 9.16
C ARG A 93 -9.79 13.45 8.11
N ALA A 94 -10.14 13.72 6.86
CA ALA A 94 -9.92 12.77 5.77
C ALA A 94 -8.43 12.56 5.48
N ALA A 95 -7.63 13.63 5.56
CA ALA A 95 -6.17 13.55 5.45
C ALA A 95 -5.55 12.71 6.57
N LEU A 96 -6.00 12.92 7.82
CA LEU A 96 -5.54 12.12 8.97
C LEU A 96 -5.92 10.65 8.84
N ALA A 97 -7.16 10.35 8.44
CA ALA A 97 -7.63 8.98 8.22
C ALA A 97 -6.82 8.28 7.12
N LEU A 98 -6.51 8.99 6.03
CA LEU A 98 -5.64 8.47 4.97
C LEU A 98 -4.22 8.19 5.49
N ALA A 99 -3.63 9.11 6.26
CA ALA A 99 -2.30 8.91 6.83
C ALA A 99 -2.25 7.70 7.80
N GLN A 100 -3.32 7.47 8.57
CA GLN A 100 -3.45 6.30 9.44
C GLN A 100 -3.57 5.00 8.65
N ALA A 101 -4.44 4.97 7.64
CA ALA A 101 -4.61 3.80 6.78
C ALA A 101 -3.32 3.46 6.01
N GLU A 102 -2.62 4.47 5.52
CA GLU A 102 -1.31 4.32 4.88
C GLU A 102 -0.27 3.71 5.83
N ARG A 103 -0.22 4.17 7.08
CA ARG A 103 0.69 3.61 8.09
C ARG A 103 0.39 2.13 8.37
N SER A 104 -0.88 1.76 8.49
CA SER A 104 -1.28 0.37 8.69
C SER A 104 -0.92 -0.50 7.50
N LEU A 105 -1.17 -0.02 6.28
CA LEU A 105 -0.85 -0.73 5.04
C LEU A 105 0.67 -0.97 4.88
N ILE A 106 1.49 0.04 5.14
CA ILE A 106 2.96 -0.11 5.13
C ILE A 106 3.40 -1.13 6.19
N GLY A 107 2.80 -1.11 7.38
CA GLY A 107 3.15 -2.04 8.45
C GLY A 107 2.78 -3.50 8.16
N GLU A 108 1.74 -3.77 7.36
CA GLU A 108 1.46 -5.12 6.85
C GLU A 108 2.43 -5.52 5.74
N LEU A 109 2.80 -4.59 4.84
CA LEU A 109 3.81 -4.85 3.81
C LEU A 109 5.17 -5.20 4.41
N ASP A 110 5.61 -4.49 5.44
CA ASP A 110 6.86 -4.79 6.15
C ASP A 110 6.82 -6.19 6.80
N ARG A 111 5.65 -6.61 7.32
CA ARG A 111 5.45 -7.96 7.86
C ARG A 111 5.51 -9.04 6.77
N LEU A 112 4.99 -8.76 5.58
CA LEU A 112 5.09 -9.66 4.44
C LEU A 112 6.52 -9.73 3.88
N GLU A 113 7.25 -8.61 3.84
CA GLU A 113 8.68 -8.56 3.45
C GLU A 113 9.58 -9.32 4.44
N GLY A 114 9.27 -9.28 5.74
CA GLY A 114 10.05 -9.96 6.79
C GLY A 114 9.61 -11.39 7.11
N GLY A 115 8.53 -11.89 6.51
CA GLY A 115 7.96 -13.21 6.78
C GLY A 115 8.48 -14.30 5.83
N PRO A 116 8.33 -15.60 6.18
CA PRO A 116 8.81 -16.74 5.38
C PRO A 116 8.06 -16.96 4.05
N LEU A 117 7.16 -16.05 3.67
CA LEU A 117 6.42 -16.11 2.41
C LEU A 117 7.21 -15.56 1.20
N LEU A 118 8.30 -14.82 1.46
CA LEU A 118 9.15 -14.20 0.44
C LEU A 118 10.65 -14.48 0.64
N ALA A 119 11.03 -15.31 1.61
CA ALA A 119 12.40 -15.79 1.86
C ALA A 119 12.57 -17.22 1.33
#